data_AF-A0A946MSZ7-F1
#
_entry.id   AF-A0A946MSZ7-F1
#
_cell.length_a   1.000
_cell.length_b   1.000
_cell.length_c   1.000
_cell.angle_alpha   90.00
_cell.angle_beta   90.00
_cell.angle_gamma   90.00
#
_symmetry.space_group_name_H-M   'P 1'
#
loop_
_entity.id
_entity.type
_entity.pdbx_description
1 polymer ?
#
loop_
_entity_poly.entity_id
_entity_poly.type
_entity_poly.pdbx_seq_one_letter_code
_entity_poly.pdbx_strand_id
1 'polypeptide(L)'
;MKVMIVAGLSMLLGAVCVQASEENVVIGDIEMPTIDSSMAFKQVEKKVGKWEGKMTQGLTGAVIDVSYEWRMTSGGNTITETLIEDGVEMLTTYSDKNGELVVQHYCALGTEPIFRVSSVSENELSLAL
;
A
#
# COMPACT_ATOMS: atom_id res chain seq x y z
N MET A 1 34.04 34.16 -49.91
CA MET A 1 33.35 32.96 -50.46
C MET A 1 32.08 32.71 -49.65
N LYS A 2 31.07 32.16 -50.32
CA LYS A 2 29.64 32.10 -49.99
C LYS A 2 29.25 31.82 -48.53
N VAL A 3 28.32 32.67 -48.07
CA VAL A 3 27.34 32.42 -47.02
C VAL A 3 26.52 31.17 -47.38
N MET A 4 26.35 30.25 -46.44
CA MET A 4 25.33 29.20 -46.48
C MET A 4 24.52 29.27 -45.18
N ILE A 5 23.35 29.90 -45.28
CA ILE A 5 22.30 29.85 -44.27
C ILE A 5 21.62 28.49 -44.43
N VAL A 6 21.68 27.64 -43.42
CA VAL A 6 20.81 26.47 -43.31
C VAL A 6 19.79 26.79 -42.23
N ALA A 7 18.61 27.19 -42.66
CA ALA A 7 17.44 27.36 -41.79
C ALA A 7 16.93 25.96 -41.41
N GLY A 8 17.33 25.47 -40.23
CA GLY A 8 16.74 24.29 -39.63
C GLY A 8 15.39 24.64 -39.01
N LEU A 9 14.31 24.15 -39.63
CA LEU A 9 12.93 24.28 -39.14
C LEU A 9 12.80 23.51 -37.82
N SER A 10 12.79 24.23 -36.70
CA SER A 10 12.54 23.67 -35.37
C SER A 10 11.06 23.26 -35.27
N MET A 11 10.79 21.97 -35.42
CA MET A 11 9.46 21.40 -35.19
C MET A 11 9.33 21.12 -33.68
N LEU A 12 8.85 22.12 -32.93
CA LEU A 12 8.42 21.94 -31.55
C LEU A 12 7.19 21.00 -31.55
N LEU A 13 7.41 19.72 -31.27
CA LEU A 13 6.36 18.82 -30.83
C LEU A 13 5.96 19.25 -29.41
N GLY A 14 4.92 20.08 -29.32
CA GLY A 14 4.26 20.37 -28.06
C GLY A 14 3.61 19.08 -27.55
N ALA A 15 4.17 18.48 -26.52
CA ALA A 15 3.50 17.45 -25.75
C ALA A 15 2.27 18.08 -25.09
N VAL A 16 1.08 17.81 -25.62
CA VAL A 16 -0.17 18.10 -24.93
C VAL A 16 -0.27 17.08 -23.80
N CYS A 17 0.10 17.50 -22.59
CA CYS A 17 -0.25 16.76 -21.38
C CYS A 17 -1.77 16.85 -21.22
N VAL A 18 -2.47 15.78 -21.57
CA VAL A 18 -3.88 15.59 -21.18
C VAL A 18 -3.87 15.42 -19.66
N GLN A 19 -4.30 16.46 -18.94
CA GLN A 19 -4.55 16.35 -17.50
C GLN A 19 -5.86 15.56 -17.36
N ALA A 20 -5.76 14.32 -16.89
CA ALA A 20 -6.94 13.57 -16.43
C ALA A 20 -7.47 14.29 -15.19
N SER A 21 -8.69 14.84 -15.27
CA SER A 21 -9.40 15.31 -14.09
C SER A 21 -9.84 14.07 -13.30
N GLU A 22 -9.32 13.90 -12.09
CA GLU A 22 -9.83 12.90 -11.15
C GLU A 22 -11.26 13.31 -10.75
N GLU A 23 -12.27 12.61 -11.28
CA GLU A 23 -13.65 12.78 -10.83
C GLU A 23 -13.79 12.21 -9.42
N ASN A 24 -14.49 12.92 -8.54
CA ASN A 24 -14.73 12.47 -7.18
C ASN A 24 -15.57 11.19 -7.17
N VAL A 25 -15.10 10.17 -6.44
CA VAL A 25 -15.84 8.92 -6.25
C VAL A 25 -17.01 9.16 -5.30
N VAL A 26 -18.21 8.71 -5.68
CA VAL A 26 -19.44 8.81 -4.88
C VAL A 26 -19.99 7.43 -4.53
N ILE A 27 -20.50 7.27 -3.31
CA ILE A 27 -21.26 6.09 -2.87
C ILE A 27 -22.72 6.54 -2.64
N GLY A 28 -23.59 6.26 -3.60
CA GLY A 28 -24.93 6.87 -3.63
C GLY A 28 -24.80 8.38 -3.80
N ASP A 29 -25.33 9.13 -2.83
CA ASP A 29 -25.27 10.60 -2.80
C ASP A 29 -24.15 11.15 -1.90
N ILE A 30 -23.27 10.28 -1.39
CA ILE A 30 -22.18 10.66 -0.49
C ILE A 30 -20.88 10.75 -1.27
N GLU A 31 -20.29 11.94 -1.31
CA GLU A 31 -18.92 12.15 -1.80
C GLU A 31 -17.91 11.50 -0.86
N MET A 32 -16.97 10.76 -1.43
CA MET A 32 -15.89 10.15 -0.66
C MET A 32 -14.92 11.24 -0.19
N PRO A 33 -14.50 11.21 1.10
CA PRO A 33 -13.53 12.18 1.59
C PRO A 33 -12.16 11.94 0.96
N THR A 34 -11.36 13.01 0.85
CA THR A 34 -9.94 12.88 0.54
C THR A 34 -9.24 12.07 1.63
N ILE A 35 -8.45 11.08 1.23
CA ILE A 35 -7.69 10.24 2.16
C ILE A 35 -6.36 10.93 2.46
N ASP A 36 -6.17 11.30 3.73
CA ASP A 36 -4.88 11.72 4.26
C ASP A 36 -4.26 10.54 5.02
N SER A 37 -3.10 10.04 4.56
CA SER A 37 -2.43 8.87 5.13
C SER A 37 -1.09 9.24 5.75
N SER A 38 -0.80 8.64 6.90
CA SER A 38 0.47 8.72 7.60
C SER A 38 1.61 8.09 6.77
N MET A 39 2.84 8.49 7.08
CA MET A 39 4.03 7.86 6.50
C MET A 39 4.06 6.34 6.75
N ALA A 40 3.58 5.89 7.92
CA ALA A 40 3.52 4.48 8.27
C ALA A 40 2.55 3.71 7.36
N PHE A 41 1.35 4.24 7.11
CA PHE A 41 0.42 3.62 6.15
C PHE A 41 1.01 3.58 4.74
N LYS A 42 1.66 4.65 4.30
CA LYS A 42 2.38 4.68 3.00
C LYS A 42 3.49 3.62 2.90
N GLN A 43 4.12 3.22 4.01
CA GLN A 43 5.05 2.09 3.99
C GLN A 43 4.34 0.76 3.77
N VAL A 44 3.17 0.56 4.38
CA VAL A 44 2.36 -0.65 4.17
C VAL A 44 1.81 -0.70 2.75
N GLU A 45 1.41 0.43 2.17
CA GLU A 45 0.89 0.54 0.80
C GLU A 45 1.85 -0.05 -0.25
N LYS A 46 3.17 0.07 -0.03
CA LYS A 46 4.20 -0.53 -0.91
C LYS A 46 4.12 -2.06 -0.99
N LYS A 47 3.43 -2.72 -0.06
CA LYS A 47 3.25 -4.18 -0.03
C LYS A 47 2.04 -4.64 -0.84
N VAL A 48 1.16 -3.74 -1.29
CA VAL A 48 -0.04 -4.11 -2.07
C VAL A 48 0.35 -4.98 -3.25
N GLY A 49 -0.29 -6.14 -3.37
CA GLY A 49 0.08 -7.18 -4.32
C GLY A 49 -0.02 -8.58 -3.73
N LYS A 50 0.41 -9.57 -4.52
CA LYS A 50 0.45 -10.98 -4.14
C LYS A 50 1.90 -11.40 -3.94
N TRP A 51 2.15 -12.13 -2.86
CA TRP A 51 3.47 -12.60 -2.48
C TRP A 51 3.42 -14.06 -2.08
N GLU A 52 4.45 -14.81 -2.43
CA GLU A 52 4.63 -16.20 -2.05
C GLU A 52 6.07 -16.39 -1.56
N GLY A 53 6.25 -17.29 -0.59
CA GLY A 53 7.59 -17.54 -0.05
C GLY A 53 7.59 -18.56 1.07
N LYS A 54 8.65 -18.53 1.86
CA LYS A 54 8.83 -19.36 3.05
C LYS A 54 9.02 -18.48 4.27
N MET A 55 8.45 -18.89 5.40
CA MET A 55 8.69 -18.26 6.70
C MET A 55 9.26 -19.29 7.69
N THR A 56 10.04 -18.80 8.65
CA THR A 56 10.44 -19.59 9.82
C THR A 56 9.50 -19.24 10.97
N GLN A 57 8.69 -20.18 11.44
CA GLN A 57 7.81 -19.99 12.58
C GLN A 57 8.61 -19.68 13.84
N GLY A 58 8.29 -18.58 14.52
CA GLY A 58 9.00 -18.16 15.73
C GLY A 58 8.87 -19.15 16.89
N LEU A 59 7.71 -19.82 17.03
CA LEU A 59 7.43 -20.73 18.15
C LEU A 59 8.13 -22.09 18.02
N THR A 60 8.20 -22.63 16.80
CA THR A 60 8.64 -24.02 16.54
C THR A 60 9.96 -24.09 15.78
N GLY A 61 10.38 -23.00 15.10
CA GLY A 61 11.50 -23.00 14.16
C GLY A 61 11.20 -23.71 12.83
N ALA A 62 9.97 -24.20 12.61
CA ALA A 62 9.60 -24.85 11.36
C ALA A 62 9.64 -23.86 10.20
N VAL A 63 10.11 -24.32 9.04
CA VAL A 63 10.06 -23.55 7.79
C VAL A 63 8.84 -23.99 7.00
N ILE A 64 7.88 -23.10 6.80
CA ILE A 64 6.62 -23.39 6.12
C ILE A 64 6.43 -22.48 4.90
N ASP A 65 5.65 -22.98 3.93
CA ASP A 65 5.22 -22.18 2.80
C ASP A 65 4.12 -21.21 3.23
N VAL A 66 4.21 -19.99 2.67
CA VAL A 66 3.27 -18.91 2.93
C VAL A 66 2.89 -18.17 1.67
N SER A 67 1.65 -17.67 1.65
CA SER A 67 1.20 -16.73 0.64
C SER A 67 0.48 -15.56 1.28
N TYR A 68 0.65 -14.38 0.69
CA TYR A 68 0.01 -13.15 1.11
C TYR A 68 -0.75 -12.52 -0.05
N GLU A 69 -1.92 -11.97 0.24
CA GLU A 69 -2.62 -11.04 -0.64
C GLU A 69 -2.88 -9.73 0.11
N TRP A 70 -2.19 -8.68 -0.30
CA TRP A 70 -2.32 -7.32 0.23
C TRP A 70 -3.17 -6.50 -0.73
N ARG A 71 -4.31 -5.98 -0.27
CA ARG A 71 -5.24 -5.21 -1.10
C ARG A 71 -5.52 -3.86 -0.47
N MET A 72 -5.52 -2.82 -1.31
CA MET A 72 -6.18 -1.57 -0.98
C MET A 72 -7.70 -1.78 -1.02
N THR A 73 -8.40 -1.42 0.04
CA THR A 73 -9.84 -1.67 0.23
C THR A 73 -10.52 -0.43 0.84
N SER A 74 -11.83 -0.51 1.09
CA SER A 74 -12.59 0.53 1.79
C SER A 74 -12.44 1.93 1.18
N GLY A 75 -12.44 2.00 -0.16
CA GLY A 75 -12.30 3.27 -0.88
C GLY A 75 -10.91 3.89 -0.81
N GLY A 76 -9.88 3.14 -0.39
CA GLY A 76 -8.50 3.60 -0.29
C GLY A 76 -8.00 3.87 1.13
N ASN A 77 -8.84 3.70 2.16
CA ASN A 77 -8.50 4.05 3.54
C ASN A 77 -7.98 2.87 4.39
N THR A 78 -8.09 1.64 3.87
CA THR A 78 -7.74 0.43 4.61
C THR A 78 -6.99 -0.53 3.69
N ILE A 79 -5.87 -1.07 4.16
CA ILE A 79 -5.22 -2.21 3.53
C ILE A 79 -5.60 -3.48 4.29
N THR A 80 -6.01 -4.51 3.55
CA THR A 80 -6.22 -5.87 4.08
C THR A 80 -5.08 -6.77 3.62
N GLU A 81 -4.48 -7.51 4.54
CA GLU A 81 -3.57 -8.62 4.29
C GLU A 81 -4.32 -9.93 4.58
N THR A 82 -4.50 -10.76 3.57
CA THR A 82 -4.85 -12.17 3.76
C THR A 82 -3.57 -12.98 3.74
N LEU A 83 -3.30 -13.72 4.81
CA LEU A 83 -2.12 -14.57 4.98
C LEU A 83 -2.56 -16.03 5.07
N ILE A 84 -1.99 -16.89 4.23
CA ILE A 84 -2.12 -18.35 4.34
C ILE A 84 -0.81 -18.90 4.90
N GLU A 85 -0.85 -19.48 6.10
CA GLU A 85 0.26 -20.23 6.71
C GLU A 85 -0.11 -21.71 6.79
N ASP A 86 0.61 -22.57 6.08
CA ASP A 86 0.35 -24.03 6.05
C ASP A 86 -1.12 -24.39 5.78
N GLY A 87 -1.75 -23.66 4.84
CA GLY A 87 -3.15 -23.85 4.45
C GLY A 87 -4.18 -23.20 5.37
N VAL A 88 -3.77 -22.53 6.45
CA VAL A 88 -4.67 -21.82 7.37
C VAL A 88 -4.68 -20.33 7.06
N GLU A 89 -5.87 -19.77 6.83
CA GLU A 89 -6.05 -18.36 6.53
C GLU A 89 -6.13 -17.50 7.80
N MET A 90 -5.49 -16.34 7.76
CA MET A 90 -5.55 -15.27 8.74
C MET A 90 -5.74 -13.93 8.03
N LEU A 91 -6.23 -12.93 8.77
CA LEU A 91 -6.49 -11.59 8.26
C LEU A 91 -5.73 -10.56 9.11
N THR A 92 -5.14 -9.57 8.48
CA THR A 92 -4.68 -8.36 9.16
C THR A 92 -5.26 -7.13 8.45
N THR A 93 -5.73 -6.16 9.22
CA THR A 93 -6.18 -4.87 8.70
C THR A 93 -5.25 -3.75 9.13
N TYR A 94 -4.95 -2.85 8.21
CA TYR A 94 -4.11 -1.68 8.39
C TYR A 94 -4.93 -0.45 8.04
N SER A 95 -5.13 0.45 9.00
CA SER A 95 -5.93 1.67 8.81
C SER A 95 -5.27 2.84 9.54
N ASP A 96 -5.27 4.01 8.92
CA ASP A 96 -4.90 5.23 9.64
C ASP A 96 -6.08 5.76 10.45
N LYS A 97 -5.82 6.09 11.71
CA LYS A 97 -6.75 6.79 12.58
C LYS A 97 -6.06 8.05 13.11
N ASN A 98 -6.50 9.21 12.64
CA ASN A 98 -5.96 10.52 13.04
C ASN A 98 -4.43 10.64 12.80
N GLY A 99 -3.95 10.14 11.66
CA GLY A 99 -2.52 10.18 11.30
C GLY A 99 -1.66 9.10 11.97
N GLU A 100 -2.27 8.16 12.70
CA GLU A 100 -1.57 7.03 13.30
C GLU A 100 -2.03 5.71 12.68
N LEU A 101 -1.08 4.91 12.21
CA LEU A 101 -1.37 3.57 11.68
C LEU A 101 -1.77 2.65 12.84
N VAL A 102 -2.97 2.07 12.71
CA VAL A 102 -3.48 1.01 13.57
C VAL A 102 -3.50 -0.30 12.79
N VAL A 103 -2.84 -1.32 13.35
CA VAL A 103 -2.78 -2.66 12.78
C VAL A 103 -3.55 -3.60 13.68
N GLN A 104 -4.51 -4.33 13.13
CA GLN A 104 -5.29 -5.34 13.84
C GLN A 104 -5.12 -6.67 13.13
N HIS A 105 -4.54 -7.64 13.82
CA HIS A 105 -4.41 -9.01 13.32
C HIS A 105 -5.54 -9.87 13.88
N TYR A 106 -6.08 -10.77 13.06
CA TYR A 106 -7.10 -11.74 13.39
C TYR A 106 -6.49 -13.13 13.19
N CYS A 107 -6.01 -13.71 14.29
CA CYS A 107 -5.28 -14.97 14.26
C CYS A 107 -6.24 -16.16 14.24
N ALA A 108 -5.84 -17.25 13.57
CA ALA A 108 -6.57 -18.51 13.57
C ALA A 108 -6.78 -19.13 14.98
N LEU A 109 -5.97 -18.71 15.97
CA LEU A 109 -6.09 -19.12 17.37
C LEU A 109 -7.12 -18.31 18.16
N GLY A 110 -7.84 -17.38 17.52
CA GLY A 110 -8.87 -16.55 18.15
C GLY A 110 -8.33 -15.36 18.95
N THR A 111 -7.07 -14.99 18.75
CA THR A 111 -6.50 -13.75 19.30
C THR A 111 -6.63 -12.60 18.31
N GLU A 112 -6.83 -11.40 18.83
CA GLU A 112 -7.01 -10.19 18.03
C GLU A 112 -6.11 -9.06 18.53
N PRO A 113 -4.77 -9.17 18.42
CA PRO A 113 -3.87 -8.11 18.90
C PRO A 113 -3.95 -6.86 18.02
N ILE A 114 -3.96 -5.71 18.69
CA ILE A 114 -3.82 -4.38 18.09
C ILE A 114 -2.38 -3.94 18.27
N PHE A 115 -1.73 -3.52 17.19
CA PHE A 115 -0.41 -2.92 17.22
C PHE A 115 -0.46 -1.44 16.80
N ARG A 116 0.48 -0.67 17.35
CA ARG A 116 0.74 0.73 17.02
C ARG A 116 2.16 0.90 16.51
N VAL A 117 2.42 2.03 15.84
CA VAL A 117 3.75 2.38 15.33
C VAL A 117 4.68 2.73 16.50
N SER A 118 5.81 2.05 16.59
CA SER A 118 6.89 2.39 17.52
C SER A 118 7.96 3.27 16.87
N SER A 119 8.29 3.01 15.61
CA SER A 119 9.16 3.86 14.78
C SER A 119 8.78 3.71 13.30
N VAL A 120 9.05 4.76 12.52
CA VAL A 120 8.88 4.73 11.06
C VAL A 120 9.92 5.61 10.38
N SER A 121 10.46 5.13 9.27
CA SER A 121 11.34 5.86 8.35
C SER A 121 10.98 5.53 6.90
N GLU A 122 11.80 5.98 5.94
CA GLU A 122 11.63 5.64 4.53
C GLU A 122 11.73 4.13 4.24
N ASN A 123 12.50 3.39 5.05
CA ASN A 123 12.82 1.98 4.81
C ASN A 123 12.47 1.06 6.00
N GLU A 124 11.93 1.60 7.08
CA GLU A 124 11.60 0.85 8.29
C GLU A 124 10.20 1.21 8.78
N LEU A 125 9.46 0.20 9.20
CA LEU A 125 8.25 0.33 10.00
C LEU A 125 8.36 -0.67 11.14
N SER A 126 8.39 -0.17 12.37
CA SER A 126 8.38 -0.98 13.58
C SER A 126 7.04 -0.81 14.29
N LEU A 127 6.51 -1.94 14.78
CA LEU A 127 5.23 -2.01 15.49
C LEU A 127 5.44 -2.51 16.91
N ALA A 128 4.58 -2.08 17.83
CA ALA A 128 4.52 -2.54 19.21
C ALA A 128 3.07 -2.79 19.64
N LEU A 129 2.90 -3.68 20.61
CA LEU A 129 1.64 -3.93 21.31
C LEU A 129 1.32 -2.78 22.29
#